data_AF-A0A415ME43-F1
#
_entry.id   AF-A0A415ME43-F1
#
_cell.length_a   1.000
_cell.length_b   1.000
_cell.length_c   1.000
_cell.angle_alpha   90.00
_cell.angle_beta   90.00
_cell.angle_gamma   90.00
#
_symmetry.space_group_name_H-M   'P 1'
#
loop_
_entity.id
_entity.type
_entity.pdbx_description
1 polymer ?
#
loop_
_entity_poly.entity_id
_entity_poly.type
_entity_poly.pdbx_seq_one_letter_code
_entity_poly.pdbx_strand_id
1 'polypeptide(L)' 'MNKNIQFESLTRSKWVNDKYKEFYRKNGYLPKYFDVYNGTEITDYAPTLSTRSNGAMGSGTVLIMIDKHDIE' A
#
# COMPACT_ATOMS: atom_id res chain seq x y z
N MET A 1 -24.79 -4.42 -5.22
CA MET A 1 -23.92 -3.50 -4.46
C MET A 1 -22.87 -2.94 -5.41
N ASN A 2 -23.09 -1.74 -5.96
CA ASN A 2 -22.06 -1.04 -6.75
C ASN A 2 -21.88 0.34 -6.12
N LYS A 3 -21.10 0.40 -5.04
CA LYS A 3 -20.50 1.66 -4.64
C LYS A 3 -19.39 1.90 -5.65
N ASN A 4 -19.65 2.76 -6.64
CA ASN A 4 -18.59 3.47 -7.34
C ASN A 4 -17.81 4.21 -6.25
N ILE A 5 -16.80 3.54 -5.68
CA ILE A 5 -15.82 4.20 -4.83
C ILE A 5 -15.11 5.13 -5.80
N GLN A 6 -15.54 6.39 -5.78
CA GLN A 6 -14.77 7.49 -6.29
C GLN A 6 -13.47 7.43 -5.50
N PHE A 7 -12.44 6.79 -6.06
CA PHE A 7 -11.09 6.93 -5.56
C PHE A 7 -10.72 8.39 -5.80
N GLU A 8 -11.16 9.28 -4.89
CA GLU A 8 -10.40 10.49 -4.61
C GLU A 8 -8.96 10.03 -4.43
N SER A 9 -8.03 10.75 -5.06
CA SER A 9 -6.62 10.37 -5.09
C SER A 9 -6.12 10.16 -3.65
N LEU A 10 -5.86 8.90 -3.26
CA LEU A 10 -5.36 8.55 -1.92
C LEU A 10 -4.05 9.28 -1.61
N THR A 11 -3.25 9.50 -2.64
CA THR A 11 -2.00 10.24 -2.59
C THR A 11 -1.92 11.22 -3.76
N ARG A 12 -0.97 12.16 -3.70
CA ARG A 12 -0.67 13.04 -4.84
C ARG A 12 -0.06 12.30 -6.05
N SER A 13 0.37 11.05 -5.88
CA SER A 13 1.00 10.26 -6.94
C SER A 13 -0.03 9.40 -7.67
N LYS A 14 -0.20 9.66 -8.96
CA LYS A 14 -1.07 8.85 -9.84
C LYS A 14 -0.65 7.37 -9.83
N TRP A 15 0.66 7.09 -9.92
CA TRP A 15 1.18 5.73 -9.96
C TRP A 15 0.85 4.93 -8.69
N VAL A 16 1.00 5.56 -7.51
CA VAL A 16 0.64 4.95 -6.23
C VAL A 16 -0.86 4.67 -6.17
N ASN A 17 -1.69 5.63 -6.60
CA ASN A 17 -3.14 5.45 -6.62
C ASN A 17 -3.58 4.32 -7.56
N ASP A 18 -2.92 4.17 -8.72
CA ASP A 18 -3.21 3.11 -9.66
C ASP A 18 -2.84 1.72 -9.08
N LYS A 19 -1.76 1.63 -8.29
CA LYS A 19 -1.40 0.42 -7.53
C LYS A 19 -2.43 0.05 -6.46
N TYR A 20 -2.92 1.01 -5.69
CA TYR A 20 -4.01 0.77 -4.74
C TYR A 20 -5.30 0.31 -5.43
N LYS A 21 -5.65 0.90 -6.57
CA LYS A 21 -6.82 0.48 -7.36
C LYS A 21 -6.69 -0.96 -7.86
N GLU A 22 -5.50 -1.34 -8.33
CA GLU A 22 -5.21 -2.70 -8.78
C GLU A 22 -5.37 -3.70 -7.62
N PHE A 23 -4.76 -3.41 -6.47
CA PHE A 23 -4.90 -4.22 -5.26
C PHE A 23 -6.36 -4.33 -4.82
N TYR A 24 -7.08 -3.21 -4.76
CA TYR A 24 -8.49 -3.19 -4.36
C TYR A 24 -9.37 -4.00 -5.32
N ARG A 25 -9.17 -3.87 -6.63
CA ARG A 25 -9.90 -4.69 -7.62
C ARG A 25 -9.71 -6.18 -7.42
N LYS A 26 -8.52 -6.60 -6.98
CA LYS A 26 -8.18 -8.01 -6.75
C LYS A 26 -8.71 -8.54 -5.42
N ASN A 27 -8.62 -7.74 -4.36
CA ASN A 27 -8.83 -8.22 -3.00
C ASN A 27 -10.12 -7.69 -2.34
N GLY A 28 -10.70 -6.61 -2.85
CA GLY A 28 -11.92 -6.00 -2.31
C GLY A 28 -11.73 -5.13 -1.06
N TYR A 29 -10.48 -4.88 -0.65
CA TYR A 29 -10.13 -4.02 0.49
C TYR A 29 -8.83 -3.24 0.22
N LEU A 30 -8.52 -2.26 1.08
CA LEU A 30 -7.25 -1.54 1.05
C LEU A 30 -6.34 -2.02 2.19
N PRO A 31 -5.04 -2.27 1.92
CA PRO A 31 -4.12 -2.81 2.90
C PRO A 31 -3.67 -1.74 3.89
N LYS A 32 -3.49 -2.13 5.16
CA LYS A 32 -2.95 -1.24 6.21
C LYS A 32 -1.49 -0.87 5.95
N TYR A 33 -0.70 -1.88 5.57
CA TYR A 33 0.71 -1.74 5.17
C TYR A 33 0.87 -2.21 3.74
N PHE A 34 1.37 -1.32 2.87
CA PHE A 34 1.44 -1.60 1.44
C PHE A 34 2.85 -1.44 0.89
N ASP A 35 3.37 -2.50 0.28
CA ASP A 35 4.50 -2.41 -0.62
C ASP A 35 3.98 -2.05 -2.01
N VAL A 36 4.04 -0.76 -2.34
CA VAL A 36 3.55 -0.22 -3.61
C VAL A 36 4.36 -0.74 -4.80
N TYR A 37 5.65 -1.01 -4.61
CA TYR A 37 6.52 -1.49 -5.67
C TYR A 37 6.10 -2.88 -6.12
N ASN A 38 5.90 -3.78 -5.15
CA ASN A 38 5.49 -5.14 -5.40
C ASN A 38 3.95 -5.29 -5.53
N GLY A 39 3.19 -4.27 -5.14
CA GLY A 39 1.72 -4.31 -5.16
C GLY A 39 1.14 -5.33 -4.17
N THR A 40 1.81 -5.55 -3.02
CA THR A 40 1.42 -6.54 -2.02
C THR A 40 1.17 -5.91 -0.66
N GLU A 41 0.23 -6.48 0.08
CA GLU A 41 0.07 -6.21 1.49
C GLU A 41 1.25 -6.81 2.27
N ILE A 42 1.68 -6.09 3.31
CA ILE A 42 2.66 -6.57 4.29
C ILE A 42 1.87 -6.97 5.54
N THR A 43 1.70 -8.28 5.74
CA THR A 43 0.93 -8.83 6.87
C THR A 43 1.78 -9.08 8.10
N ASP A 44 3.08 -9.32 7.92
CA ASP A 44 4.05 -9.50 8.98
C ASP A 44 5.08 -8.37 8.92
N TYR A 45 5.14 -7.56 9.98
CA TYR A 45 6.17 -6.53 10.14
C TYR A 45 7.47 -7.21 10.54
N ALA A 46 8.07 -7.95 9.60
CA ALA A 46 9.43 -8.41 9.75
C ALA A 46 10.35 -7.24 9.34
N PRO A 47 11.13 -6.62 10.26
CA PRO A 47 12.07 -5.54 9.92
C PRO A 47 13.10 -5.96 8.85
N THR A 48 13.18 -7.25 8.53
CA THR A 48 14.02 -7.88 7.52
C THR A 48 13.43 -7.89 6.11
N LEU A 49 12.12 -7.62 5.91
CA LEU A 49 11.46 -7.77 4.60
C LEU A 49 11.52 -6.53 3.70
N SER A 50 12.34 -5.53 4.03
CA SER A 50 12.59 -4.35 3.18
C SER A 50 13.76 -4.54 2.19
N THR A 51 14.39 -5.70 2.15
CA THR A 51 15.52 -5.97 1.25
C THR A 51 15.06 -6.48 -0.11
N ARG A 52 15.31 -5.68 -1.16
CA ARG A 52 15.31 -6.20 -2.54
C ARG A 52 16.27 -7.39 -2.62
N SER A 53 15.88 -8.43 -3.34
CA SER A 53 16.63 -9.70 -3.49
C SER A 53 17.96 -9.59 -4.25
N ASN A 54 18.59 -8.41 -4.35
CA ASN A 54 19.79 -8.18 -5.17
C ASN A 54 20.88 -7.34 -4.49
N GLY A 55 20.86 -7.19 -3.16
CA GLY A 55 21.96 -6.57 -2.42
C GLY A 55 21.57 -6.10 -1.02
N ALA A 56 22.51 -6.21 -0.07
CA ALA A 56 22.37 -5.83 1.34
C ALA A 56 22.18 -4.31 1.60
N MET A 57 21.83 -3.53 0.58
CA MET A 57 21.63 -2.08 0.61
C MET A 57 20.36 -1.72 -0.17
N GLY A 58 19.22 -2.23 0.26
CA GLY A 58 17.92 -1.80 -0.25
C GLY A 58 17.20 -0.98 0.81
N SER A 59 16.92 0.30 0.55
CA SER A 59 15.90 1.01 1.30
C SER A 59 14.53 0.59 0.74
N GLY A 60 13.73 -0.07 1.56
CA GLY A 60 12.32 -0.34 1.27
C GLY A 60 11.44 0.76 1.88
N THR A 61 10.39 1.16 1.16
CA THR A 61 9.39 2.10 1.67
C THR A 61 8.06 1.37 1.79
N VAL A 62 7.48 1.42 2.99
CA VAL A 62 6.13 0.90 3.27
C VAL A 62 5.19 2.09 3.42
N LEU A 63 4.06 2.07 2.72
CA LEU A 63 2.99 3.04 2.96
C LEU A 63 2.06 2.53 4.05
N ILE A 64 1.73 3.42 4.98
CA ILE A 64 0.83 3.15 6.11
C ILE A 64 -0.45 3.94 5.88
N MET A 65 -1.59 3.25 5.81
CA MET A 65 -2.88 3.90 5.93
C MET A 65 -3.19 4.16 7.39
N ILE A 66 -3.48 5.42 7.71
CA ILE A 66 -3.83 5.88 9.05
C ILE A 66 -5.25 6.45 8.96
N ASP A 67 -6.15 5.97 9.80
CA ASP A 67 -7.48 6.55 9.91
C ASP A 67 -7.35 7.91 10.62
N LYS A 68 -8.14 8.91 10.19
CA LYS A 68 -8.07 10.26 10.78
C LYS A 68 -8.30 10.28 12.30
N HIS A 69 -8.97 9.27 12.84
CA HIS A 69 -9.24 9.13 14.28
C HIS A 69 -8.04 8.58 15.08
N ASP A 70 -7.01 8.03 14.42
CA ASP A 70 -5.82 7.46 15.10
C ASP A 70 -4.71 8.50 15.35
N ILE A 71 -4.94 9.77 14.98
CA ILE A 71 -3.97 10.88 15.09
C ILE A 71 -4.34 11.84 16.24
N GLU A 72 -5.27 11.45 17.12
CA GLU A 72 -5.67 12.20 18.32
C GLU A 72 -5.02 11.65 19.60
#